data_AF-A0AAW9KSB0-F1
#
_entry.id   AF-A0AAW9KSB0-F1
#
_cell.length_a   1.000
_cell.length_b   1.000
_cell.length_c   1.000
_cell.angle_alpha   90.00
_cell.angle_beta   90.00
_cell.angle_gamma   90.00
#
_symmetry.space_group_name_H-M   'P 1'
#
loop_
_entity.id
_entity.type
_entity.pdbx_description
1 polymer ?
#
loop_
_entity_poly.entity_id
_entity_poly.type
_entity_poly.pdbx_seq_one_letter_code
_entity_poly.pdbx_strand_id
1 'polypeptide(L)'
;MHLSRIDSRRATESLIRDGWDDERIAAHQGVHVGGVKAVRERMKAEGTACPVTPKELGWRRAAGQISDQEMMERLRSWPYTFSRLVVDAIDYGDWDDVIWLRNHSYISREEFGELKSITDAMPRRADVF
;
A
#
# COMPACT_ATOMS: atom_id res chain seq x y z
N MET A 1 4.30 1.57 14.71
CA MET A 1 3.72 2.90 14.42
C MET A 1 3.17 3.05 13.00
N HIS A 2 3.77 2.42 11.96
CA HIS A 2 3.25 2.51 10.59
C HIS A 2 1.96 1.69 10.36
N LEU A 3 1.94 0.41 10.76
CA LEU A 3 0.76 -0.45 10.62
C LEU A 3 -0.47 0.09 11.35
N SER A 4 -0.32 0.58 12.59
CA SER A 4 -1.43 1.15 13.36
C SER A 4 -2.10 2.36 12.68
N ARG A 5 -1.33 3.18 11.95
CA ARG A 5 -1.89 4.30 11.17
C ARG A 5 -2.65 3.81 9.94
N ILE A 6 -2.14 2.77 9.28
CA ILE A 6 -2.82 2.12 8.15
C ILE A 6 -4.13 1.48 8.61
N ASP A 7 -4.09 0.70 9.69
CA ASP A 7 -5.26 0.03 10.23
C ASP A 7 -6.31 1.03 10.72
N SER A 8 -5.89 2.11 11.39
CA SER A 8 -6.79 3.21 11.79
C SER A 8 -7.48 3.83 10.57
N ARG A 9 -6.71 4.14 9.50
CA ARG A 9 -7.26 4.72 8.27
C ARG A 9 -8.24 3.78 7.57
N ARG A 10 -7.95 2.47 7.51
CA ARG A 10 -8.88 1.47 6.94
C ARG A 10 -10.12 1.26 7.80
N ALA A 11 -10.01 1.39 9.11
CA ALA A 11 -11.16 1.38 9.99
C ALA A 11 -12.04 2.62 9.75
N THR A 12 -11.46 3.82 9.59
CA THR A 12 -12.19 5.03 9.19
C THR A 12 -12.90 4.82 7.85
N GLU A 13 -12.19 4.26 6.87
CA GLU A 13 -12.72 3.96 5.53
C GLU A 13 -13.92 3.01 5.57
N SER A 14 -13.86 1.97 6.42
CA SER A 14 -14.99 1.03 6.61
C SER A 14 -16.21 1.73 7.20
N LEU A 15 -16.04 2.54 8.24
CA LEU A 15 -17.16 3.27 8.85
C LEU A 15 -17.80 4.28 7.89
N ILE A 16 -17.01 4.91 7.01
CA ILE A 16 -17.52 5.77 5.94
C ILE A 16 -18.40 4.97 4.97
N ARG A 17 -17.97 3.76 4.57
CA ARG A 17 -18.76 2.87 3.71
C ARG A 17 -20.05 2.40 4.39
N ASP A 18 -20.00 2.19 5.71
CA ASP A 18 -21.17 1.85 6.53
C ASP A 18 -22.13 3.04 6.73
N GLY A 19 -21.85 4.20 6.14
CA GLY A 19 -22.73 5.36 6.12
C GLY A 19 -22.65 6.25 7.36
N TRP A 20 -21.61 6.09 8.19
CA TRP A 20 -21.44 6.94 9.37
C TRP A 20 -21.03 8.37 8.97
N ASP A 21 -21.49 9.35 9.75
CA ASP A 21 -21.08 10.76 9.65
C ASP A 21 -19.70 11.01 10.25
N ASP A 22 -19.06 12.11 9.86
CA ASP A 22 -17.65 12.37 10.17
C ASP A 22 -17.41 12.59 11.68
N GLU A 23 -18.33 13.28 12.34
CA GLU A 23 -18.29 13.59 13.76
C GLU A 23 -18.42 12.31 14.61
N ARG A 24 -19.35 11.43 14.25
CA ARG A 24 -19.54 10.14 14.91
C ARG A 24 -18.33 9.23 14.73
N ILE A 25 -17.74 9.17 13.53
CA ILE A 25 -16.52 8.39 13.28
C ILE A 25 -15.36 8.92 14.12
N ALA A 26 -15.17 10.24 14.12
CA ALA A 26 -14.11 10.90 14.88
C ALA A 26 -14.21 10.59 16.38
N ALA A 27 -15.41 10.72 16.95
CA ALA A 27 -15.66 10.36 18.35
C ALA A 27 -15.43 8.88 18.64
N HIS A 28 -15.88 7.99 17.75
CA HIS A 28 -15.75 6.54 17.92
C HIS A 28 -14.29 6.08 17.86
N GLN A 29 -13.48 6.65 16.98
CA GLN A 29 -12.08 6.25 16.78
C GLN A 29 -11.07 7.08 17.57
N GLY A 30 -11.51 8.14 18.25
CA GLY A 30 -10.63 9.07 18.96
C GLY A 30 -9.69 9.84 18.02
N VAL A 31 -10.15 10.14 16.80
CA VAL A 31 -9.39 10.89 15.79
C VAL A 31 -10.00 12.27 15.55
N HIS A 32 -9.23 13.19 14.97
CA HIS A 32 -9.74 14.51 14.62
C HIS A 32 -10.70 14.42 13.40
N VAL A 33 -11.83 15.15 13.45
CA VAL A 33 -12.83 15.19 12.35
C VAL A 33 -12.21 15.55 11.01
N GLY A 34 -11.23 16.46 10.99
CA GLY A 34 -10.50 16.81 9.77
C GLY A 34 -9.76 15.63 9.12
N GLY A 35 -9.29 14.66 9.92
CA GLY A 35 -8.69 13.43 9.41
C GLY A 35 -9.71 12.53 8.71
N VAL A 36 -10.91 12.41 9.28
CA VAL A 36 -12.02 11.66 8.67
C VAL A 36 -12.44 12.29 7.34
N LYS A 37 -12.57 13.62 7.30
CA LYS A 37 -12.87 14.37 6.06
C LYS A 37 -11.83 14.11 4.97
N ALA A 38 -10.53 14.13 5.33
CA ALA A 38 -9.47 13.84 4.38
C ALA A 38 -9.54 12.40 3.82
N VAL A 39 -9.90 11.42 4.65
CA VAL A 39 -10.15 10.03 4.19
C VAL A 39 -11.33 10.00 3.23
N ARG A 40 -12.46 10.62 3.59
CA ARG A 40 -13.68 10.65 2.75
C ARG A 40 -13.43 11.28 1.39
N GLU A 41 -12.78 12.44 1.35
CA GLU A 41 -12.47 13.11 0.07
C GLU A 41 -11.56 12.26 -0.81
N ARG A 42 -10.57 11.59 -0.21
CA ARG A 42 -9.72 10.68 -0.97
C ARG A 42 -10.48 9.46 -1.51
N MET A 43 -11.38 8.88 -0.72
CA MET A 43 -12.25 7.80 -1.21
C MET A 43 -13.14 8.25 -2.38
N LYS A 44 -13.63 9.50 -2.39
CA LYS A 44 -14.41 10.01 -3.52
C LYS A 44 -13.59 10.11 -4.80
N ALA A 45 -12.31 10.46 -4.69
CA ALA A 45 -11.40 10.61 -5.83
C ALA A 45 -10.84 9.26 -6.34
N GLU A 46 -10.46 8.37 -5.42
CA GLU A 46 -9.65 7.17 -5.72
C GLU A 46 -10.37 5.84 -5.39
N GLY A 47 -11.59 5.87 -4.85
CA GLY A 47 -12.36 4.68 -4.41
C GLY A 47 -11.89 4.08 -3.08
N THR A 48 -10.61 4.25 -2.74
CA THR A 48 -10.01 3.91 -1.44
C THR A 48 -9.09 5.04 -1.00
N ALA A 49 -9.02 5.29 0.31
CA ALA A 49 -8.09 6.24 0.87
C ALA A 49 -6.78 5.58 1.29
N CYS A 50 -6.74 4.25 1.39
CA CYS A 50 -5.62 3.49 1.94
C CYS A 50 -5.42 2.14 1.22
N PRO A 51 -5.00 2.16 -0.07
CA PRO A 51 -4.72 0.95 -0.82
C PRO A 51 -3.65 0.10 -0.10
N VAL A 52 -3.72 -1.22 -0.26
CA VAL A 52 -2.65 -2.12 0.21
C VAL A 52 -1.45 -1.92 -0.69
N THR A 53 -0.25 -1.91 -0.14
CA THR A 53 1.00 -1.85 -0.92
C THR A 53 1.90 -3.05 -0.61
N PRO A 54 2.83 -3.42 -1.50
CA PRO A 54 3.80 -4.48 -1.24
C PRO A 54 4.56 -4.26 0.07
N LYS A 55 4.96 -3.02 0.34
CA LYS A 55 5.68 -2.64 1.57
C LYS A 55 4.90 -2.96 2.84
N GLU A 56 3.59 -2.73 2.82
CA GLU A 56 2.73 -3.09 3.93
C GLU A 56 2.73 -4.61 4.18
N LEU A 57 2.70 -5.44 3.13
CA LEU A 57 2.74 -6.90 3.29
C LEU A 57 4.01 -7.34 4.03
N GLY A 58 5.16 -6.77 3.67
CA GLY A 58 6.41 -7.03 4.39
C GLY A 58 6.36 -6.60 5.86
N TRP A 59 5.73 -5.48 6.18
CA TRP A 59 5.51 -5.08 7.57
C TRP A 59 4.58 -6.02 8.32
N ARG A 60 3.49 -6.49 7.69
CA ARG A 60 2.58 -7.46 8.30
C ARG A 60 3.27 -8.79 8.58
N ARG A 61 4.11 -9.28 7.64
CA ARG A 61 4.94 -10.48 7.86
C ARG A 61 5.86 -10.30 9.05
N ALA A 62 6.61 -9.19 9.10
CA ALA A 62 7.54 -8.91 10.20
C ALA A 62 6.84 -8.77 11.56
N ALA A 63 5.57 -8.35 11.58
CA ALA A 63 4.74 -8.31 12.77
C ALA A 63 4.08 -9.66 13.12
N GLY A 64 4.32 -10.73 12.34
CA GLY A 64 3.70 -12.05 12.52
C GLY A 64 2.19 -12.08 12.20
N GLN A 65 1.67 -11.06 11.52
CA GLN A 65 0.24 -10.95 11.17
C GLN A 65 -0.13 -11.75 9.93
N ILE A 66 0.84 -12.00 9.04
CA ILE A 66 0.70 -12.88 7.88
C ILE A 66 1.92 -13.78 7.80
N SER A 67 1.76 -14.96 7.20
CA SER A 67 2.87 -15.89 6.99
C SER A 67 3.78 -15.47 5.83
N ASP A 68 4.98 -16.03 5.79
CA ASP A 68 5.91 -15.91 4.67
C ASP A 68 5.25 -16.35 3.35
N GLN A 69 4.55 -17.48 3.39
CA GLN A 69 3.84 -18.03 2.24
C GLN A 69 2.73 -17.09 1.76
N GLU A 70 1.89 -16.59 2.67
CA GLU A 70 0.80 -15.67 2.33
C GLU A 70 1.34 -14.36 1.74
N MET A 71 2.38 -13.78 2.33
CA MET A 71 3.03 -12.59 1.80
C MET A 71 3.52 -12.85 0.37
N MET A 72 4.24 -13.94 0.15
CA MET A 72 4.81 -14.26 -1.16
C MET A 72 3.74 -14.58 -2.21
N GLU A 73 2.67 -15.29 -1.87
CA GLU A 73 1.54 -15.55 -2.78
C GLU A 73 0.89 -14.25 -3.27
N ARG A 74 0.72 -13.28 -2.37
CA ARG A 74 0.18 -11.95 -2.72
C ARG A 74 1.16 -11.14 -3.55
N LEU A 75 2.46 -11.21 -3.25
CA LEU A 75 3.49 -10.50 -4.03
C LEU A 75 3.68 -11.09 -5.43
N ARG A 76 3.51 -12.41 -5.61
CA ARG A 76 3.61 -13.07 -6.92
C ARG A 76 2.50 -12.66 -7.88
N SER A 77 1.29 -12.49 -7.35
CA SER A 77 0.10 -12.12 -8.12
C SER A 77 -0.12 -10.61 -8.23
N TRP A 78 0.81 -9.80 -7.68
CA TRP A 78 0.66 -8.35 -7.64
C TRP A 78 0.78 -7.73 -9.04
N PRO A 79 -0.14 -6.85 -9.47
CA PRO A 79 -0.08 -6.18 -10.76
C PRO A 79 0.93 -5.02 -10.71
N TYR A 80 2.23 -5.35 -10.68
CA TYR A 80 3.27 -4.35 -10.48
C TYR A 80 3.25 -3.22 -11.50
N THR A 81 3.35 -2.01 -10.98
CA THR A 81 3.71 -0.81 -11.73
C THR A 81 5.18 -0.47 -11.46
N PHE A 82 5.85 0.09 -12.45
CA PHE A 82 7.25 0.53 -12.34
C PHE A 82 7.34 2.04 -12.37
N SER A 83 8.35 2.56 -11.66
CA SER A 83 8.76 3.96 -11.76
C SER A 83 8.90 4.41 -13.21
N ARG A 84 8.47 5.65 -13.48
CA ARG A 84 8.72 6.35 -14.75
C ARG A 84 9.11 7.79 -14.49
N LEU A 85 9.86 8.38 -15.42
CA LEU A 85 10.12 9.81 -15.42
C LEU A 85 8.89 10.56 -15.94
N VAL A 86 8.55 11.64 -15.25
CA VAL A 86 7.61 12.67 -15.70
C VAL A 86 8.34 14.02 -15.70
N VAL A 87 7.85 15.00 -16.45
CA VAL A 87 8.46 16.32 -16.76
C VAL A 87 9.42 16.86 -15.68
N ASP A 88 9.04 16.84 -14.40
CA ASP A 88 9.88 17.32 -13.27
C ASP A 88 9.96 16.35 -12.08
N ALA A 89 9.58 15.07 -12.23
CA ALA A 89 9.53 14.14 -11.11
C ALA A 89 9.68 12.67 -11.51
N ILE A 90 9.81 11.79 -10.51
CA ILE A 90 9.66 10.35 -10.65
C ILE A 90 8.26 9.98 -10.15
N ASP A 91 7.45 9.39 -11.04
CA ASP A 91 6.19 8.75 -10.68
C ASP A 91 6.51 7.32 -10.23
N TYR A 92 6.62 7.11 -8.91
CA TYR A 92 7.01 5.83 -8.32
C TYR A 92 5.96 4.75 -8.54
N GLY A 93 6.41 3.52 -8.78
CA GLY A 93 5.55 2.35 -8.93
C GLY A 93 5.61 1.43 -7.71
N ASP A 94 4.69 0.47 -7.65
CA ASP A 94 4.62 -0.49 -6.55
C ASP A 94 5.85 -1.41 -6.49
N TRP A 95 6.58 -1.58 -7.61
CA TRP A 95 7.83 -2.34 -7.61
C TRP A 95 8.92 -1.69 -6.73
N ASP A 96 8.88 -0.37 -6.56
CA ASP A 96 9.83 0.34 -5.70
C ASP A 96 9.66 -0.05 -4.22
N ASP A 97 8.44 -0.41 -3.81
CA ASP A 97 8.19 -0.98 -2.49
C ASP A 97 8.87 -2.35 -2.32
N VAL A 98 8.91 -3.20 -3.36
CA VAL A 98 9.60 -4.50 -3.31
C VAL A 98 11.12 -4.32 -3.23
N ILE A 99 11.67 -3.36 -3.98
CA ILE A 99 13.08 -2.97 -3.86
C ILE A 99 13.37 -2.48 -2.43
N TRP A 100 12.48 -1.66 -1.87
CA TRP A 100 12.62 -1.19 -0.48
C TRP A 100 12.62 -2.36 0.51
N LEU A 101 11.70 -3.30 0.38
CA LEU A 101 11.62 -4.50 1.23
C LEU A 101 12.92 -5.30 1.18
N ARG A 102 13.48 -5.47 -0.02
CA ARG A 102 14.77 -6.15 -0.22
C ARG A 102 15.90 -5.41 0.48
N ASN A 103 16.00 -4.10 0.29
CA ASN A 103 17.06 -3.28 0.88
C ASN A 103 17.00 -3.24 2.41
N HIS A 104 15.82 -3.45 2.99
CA HIS A 104 15.61 -3.46 4.44
C HIS A 104 15.45 -4.88 5.01
N SER A 105 15.79 -5.92 4.24
CA SER A 105 15.77 -7.33 4.66
C SER A 105 14.40 -7.85 5.15
N TYR A 106 13.30 -7.26 4.69
CA TYR A 106 11.95 -7.82 4.90
C TYR A 106 11.65 -8.99 3.97
N ILE A 107 12.41 -9.11 2.88
CA ILE A 107 12.43 -10.26 1.99
C ILE A 107 13.88 -10.72 1.75
N SER A 108 14.05 -12.02 1.65
CA SER A 108 15.31 -12.69 1.36
C SER A 108 15.80 -12.43 -0.07
N ARG A 109 16.98 -12.93 -0.40
CA ARG A 109 17.56 -12.73 -1.74
C ARG A 109 16.85 -13.60 -2.75
N GLU A 110 16.48 -14.79 -2.29
CA GLU A 110 15.77 -15.83 -3.00
C GLU A 110 14.36 -15.36 -3.32
N GLU A 111 13.62 -14.85 -2.33
CA GLU A 111 12.28 -14.27 -2.52
C GLU A 111 12.31 -13.09 -3.51
N PHE A 112 13.29 -12.18 -3.39
CA PHE A 112 13.43 -11.07 -4.33
C PHE A 112 13.79 -11.54 -5.75
N GLY A 113 14.67 -12.54 -5.87
CA GLY A 113 15.04 -13.14 -7.16
C GLY A 113 13.84 -13.75 -7.87
N GLU A 114 13.00 -14.47 -7.13
CA GLU A 114 11.75 -15.04 -7.65
C GLU A 114 10.80 -13.95 -8.17
N LEU A 115 10.53 -12.92 -7.36
CA LEU A 115 9.67 -11.81 -7.78
C LEU A 115 10.23 -11.09 -9.01
N LYS A 116 11.55 -10.88 -9.05
CA LYS A 116 12.22 -10.26 -10.19
C LYS A 116 11.98 -11.05 -11.48
N SER A 117 12.15 -12.38 -11.45
CA SER A 117 11.91 -13.24 -12.61
C SER A 117 10.48 -13.16 -13.14
N ILE A 118 9.48 -12.96 -12.28
CA ILE A 118 8.08 -12.73 -12.70
C ILE A 118 7.97 -11.36 -13.41
N THR A 119 8.58 -10.33 -12.83
CA THR A 119 8.45 -8.95 -13.32
C THR A 119 9.29 -8.60 -14.53
N ASP A 120 10.35 -9.36 -14.83
CA ASP A 120 11.22 -9.12 -15.98
C ASP A 120 10.46 -9.22 -17.32
N ALA A 121 9.36 -9.98 -17.35
CA ALA A 121 8.48 -10.11 -18.51
C ALA A 121 7.38 -9.02 -18.60
N MET A 122 7.24 -8.15 -17.59
CA MET A 122 6.16 -7.16 -17.54
C MET A 122 6.49 -5.88 -18.32
N PRO A 123 5.50 -5.26 -18.98
CA PRO A 123 5.70 -4.03 -19.73
C PRO A 123 6.10 -2.89 -18.79
N ARG A 124 7.09 -2.11 -19.21
CA ARG A 124 7.48 -0.87 -18.52
C ARG A 124 6.59 0.28 -18.98
N ARG A 125 6.26 1.18 -18.06
CA ARG A 125 5.54 2.42 -18.40
C ARG A 125 6.49 3.31 -19.21
N ALA A 126 5.96 3.98 -20.22
CA ALA A 126 6.73 4.96 -20.96
C ALA A 126 6.96 6.22 -20.11
N ASP A 127 8.15 6.78 -20.24
CA ASP A 127 8.48 8.09 -19.69
C ASP A 127 7.65 9.18 -20.40
N VAL A 128 7.35 10.25 -19.67
CA VAL A 128 6.60 11.40 -20.17
C VAL A 128 7.52 12.63 -20.04
N PHE A 129 7.93 13.18 -21.17
CA PHE A 129 8.82 14.33 -21.27
C PHE A 129 8.07 15.59 -21.69
#